data_AF-A0A7D5THE3-F1
#
_entry.id   AF-A0A7D5THE3-F1
#
_cell.length_a   1.000
_cell.length_b   1.000
_cell.length_c   1.000
_cell.angle_alpha   90.00
_cell.angle_beta   90.00
_cell.angle_gamma   90.00
#
_symmetry.space_group_name_H-M   'P 1'
#
loop_
_entity.id
_entity.type
_entity.pdbx_description
1 polymer ?
#
loop_
_entity_poly.entity_id
_entity_poly.type
_entity_poly.pdbx_seq_one_letter_code
_entity_poly.pdbx_strand_id
1 'polypeptide(L)'
;MGVQRRSVLRLGICLAGLGCAGCSNRDACNAEIACFSFEHDGYDDNPDILTIEHTGGDNLPANEVYITNVAVDYREDQIETVGWHEYDDESDQDDGIAGKSVQVPIAFPDVVKVLWRHNDDERVIGETRAFR
;
A
#
# COMPACT_ATOMS: atom_id res chain seq x y z
N MET A 1 22.66 68.52 6.63
CA MET A 1 21.77 67.34 6.68
C MET A 1 21.12 67.17 5.31
N GLY A 2 21.41 66.08 4.60
CA GLY A 2 20.88 65.81 3.26
C GLY A 2 20.03 64.55 3.27
N VAL A 3 18.80 64.68 2.79
CA VAL A 3 17.86 63.57 2.58
C VAL A 3 18.28 62.80 1.33
N GLN A 4 18.56 61.50 1.44
CA GLN A 4 18.59 60.59 0.29
C GLN A 4 17.55 59.49 0.46
N ARG A 5 16.52 59.56 -0.41
CA ARG A 5 15.61 58.46 -0.73
C ARG A 5 16.35 57.45 -1.61
N ARG A 6 16.23 56.15 -1.30
CA ARG A 6 16.34 55.08 -2.31
C ARG A 6 15.27 54.02 -2.03
N SER A 7 14.28 53.98 -2.91
CA SER A 7 13.35 52.87 -3.11
C SER A 7 14.05 51.70 -3.78
N VAL A 8 13.77 50.45 -3.39
CA VAL A 8 13.64 49.29 -4.30
C VAL A 8 12.71 48.24 -3.66
N LEU A 9 11.58 47.98 -4.31
CA LEU A 9 10.67 46.84 -4.12
C LEU A 9 11.32 45.52 -4.60
N ARG A 10 10.69 44.38 -4.26
CA ARG A 10 10.84 42.98 -4.78
C ARG A 10 11.70 42.11 -3.85
N LEU A 11 11.41 40.86 -3.51
CA LEU A 11 10.44 39.82 -3.91
C LEU A 11 10.03 39.08 -2.62
N GLY A 12 8.79 38.61 -2.46
CA GLY A 12 8.46 37.24 -2.85
C GLY A 12 7.94 36.45 -1.63
N ILE A 13 6.67 36.65 -1.28
CA ILE A 13 5.92 35.72 -0.42
C ILE A 13 5.47 34.56 -1.31
N CYS A 14 5.85 33.34 -0.94
CA CYS A 14 5.09 32.10 -1.14
C CYS A 14 5.87 30.94 -0.50
N LEU A 15 5.82 30.83 0.82
CA LEU A 15 6.01 29.52 1.47
C LEU A 15 4.62 28.93 1.68
N ALA A 16 3.98 28.55 0.56
CA ALA A 16 2.90 27.58 0.58
C ALA A 16 3.56 26.21 0.64
N GLY A 17 3.73 25.74 1.86
CA GLY A 17 4.19 24.41 2.18
C GLY A 17 3.57 24.03 3.51
N LEU A 18 2.23 23.99 3.55
CA LEU A 18 1.54 23.07 4.44
C LEU A 18 1.99 21.66 4.02
N GLY A 19 3.17 21.26 4.48
CA GLY A 19 3.47 19.87 4.66
C GLY A 19 2.44 19.42 5.67
N CYS A 20 1.34 18.83 5.18
CA CYS A 20 0.49 18.02 6.01
C CYS A 20 1.43 17.11 6.77
N ALA A 21 1.51 17.33 8.08
CA ALA A 21 1.95 16.31 8.99
C ALA A 21 1.00 15.14 8.75
N GLY A 22 1.38 14.27 7.82
CA GLY A 22 0.89 12.91 7.80
C GLY A 22 1.41 12.32 9.09
N CYS A 23 0.64 12.51 10.16
CA CYS A 23 0.71 11.67 11.33
C CYS A 23 0.43 10.27 10.78
N SER A 24 1.48 9.55 10.39
CA SER A 24 1.45 8.11 10.35
C SER A 24 1.24 7.71 11.81
N ASN A 25 -0.02 7.69 12.21
CA ASN A 25 -0.47 6.84 13.27
C ASN A 25 -0.09 5.45 12.80
N ARG A 26 1.14 5.02 13.13
CA ARG A 26 1.42 3.61 13.35
C ARG A 26 0.57 3.24 14.55
N ASP A 27 -0.73 3.11 14.31
CA ASP A 27 -1.67 2.54 15.27
C ASP A 27 -1.00 1.25 15.72
N ALA A 28 -0.74 1.15 17.02
CA ALA A 28 -0.02 0.02 17.59
C ALA A 28 -0.68 -1.26 17.07
N CYS A 29 0.03 -1.96 16.18
CA CYS A 29 -0.48 -3.14 15.50
C CYS A 29 -0.96 -4.13 16.57
N ASN A 30 -2.28 -4.35 16.63
CA ASN A 30 -2.90 -5.28 17.59
C ASN A 30 -3.12 -6.67 16.98
N ALA A 31 -2.67 -6.89 15.75
CA ALA A 31 -2.72 -8.20 15.12
C ALA A 31 -1.68 -9.13 15.74
N GLU A 32 -2.00 -10.42 15.80
CA GLU A 32 -1.12 -11.46 16.36
C GLU A 32 0.16 -11.64 15.54
N ILE A 33 0.08 -11.46 14.22
CA ILE A 33 1.16 -11.75 13.28
C ILE A 33 1.62 -10.48 12.57
N ALA A 34 0.79 -9.91 11.69
CA ALA A 34 1.14 -8.72 10.91
C ALA A 34 -0.08 -7.83 10.68
N CYS A 35 0.16 -6.54 10.40
CA CYS A 35 -0.86 -5.55 10.08
C CYS A 35 -0.67 -5.00 8.68
N PHE A 36 -1.79 -4.74 8.02
CA PHE A 36 -1.83 -4.23 6.65
C PHE A 36 -2.75 -3.00 6.56
N SER A 37 -2.35 -2.01 5.78
CA SER A 37 -3.26 -0.99 5.24
C SER A 37 -3.65 -1.38 3.82
N PHE A 38 -4.85 -0.94 3.42
CA PHE A 38 -5.44 -1.21 2.13
C PHE A 38 -5.94 0.10 1.54
N GLU A 39 -5.46 0.46 0.36
CA GLU A 39 -5.90 1.64 -0.40
C GLU A 39 -6.41 1.17 -1.78
N HIS A 40 -7.62 1.58 -2.13
CA HIS A 40 -8.29 1.16 -3.36
C HIS A 40 -8.45 2.32 -4.32
N ASP A 41 -8.06 2.07 -5.56
CA ASP A 41 -8.23 2.96 -6.69
C ASP A 41 -9.12 2.29 -7.75
N GLY A 42 -10.31 2.85 -7.97
CA GLY A 42 -11.27 2.35 -8.94
C GLY A 42 -11.02 2.88 -10.36
N TYR A 43 -11.24 2.03 -11.37
CA TYR A 43 -11.12 2.40 -12.78
C TYR A 43 -12.33 1.95 -13.62
N ASP A 44 -12.80 2.80 -14.53
CA ASP A 44 -14.01 2.50 -15.32
C ASP A 44 -13.80 1.45 -16.42
N ASP A 45 -12.63 1.46 -17.08
CA ASP A 45 -12.33 0.62 -18.26
C ASP A 45 -11.12 -0.31 -18.05
N ASN A 46 -10.64 -0.43 -16.80
CA ASN A 46 -9.48 -1.22 -16.38
C ASN A 46 -9.80 -1.94 -15.06
N PRO A 47 -9.03 -2.97 -14.66
CA PRO A 47 -9.14 -3.51 -13.32
C PRO A 47 -8.88 -2.44 -12.27
N ASP A 48 -9.60 -2.52 -11.16
CA ASP A 48 -9.32 -1.75 -9.95
C ASP A 48 -7.94 -2.12 -9.40
N ILE A 49 -7.26 -1.16 -8.78
CA ILE A 49 -5.96 -1.38 -8.15
C ILE A 49 -6.13 -1.35 -6.63
N LEU A 50 -5.56 -2.35 -5.96
CA LEU A 50 -5.44 -2.39 -4.52
C LEU A 50 -3.98 -2.27 -4.12
N THR A 51 -3.65 -1.18 -3.42
CA THR A 51 -2.37 -1.03 -2.74
C THR A 51 -2.46 -1.66 -1.36
N ILE A 52 -1.59 -2.62 -1.08
CA ILE A 52 -1.48 -3.30 0.22
C ILE A 52 -0.12 -2.95 0.79
N GLU A 53 -0.08 -2.34 1.98
CA GLU A 53 1.17 -1.99 2.68
C GLU A 53 1.26 -2.71 4.02
N HIS A 54 2.41 -3.32 4.31
CA HIS A 54 2.69 -3.87 5.62
C HIS A 54 3.05 -2.75 6.61
N THR A 55 2.19 -2.52 7.60
CA THR A 55 2.29 -1.35 8.50
C THR A 55 2.86 -1.68 9.88
N GLY A 56 2.91 -2.96 10.28
CA GLY A 56 3.46 -3.37 11.57
C GLY A 56 3.30 -4.87 11.86
N GLY A 57 3.85 -5.32 12.99
CA GLY A 57 3.92 -6.74 13.35
C GLY A 57 5.22 -7.39 12.88
N ASP A 58 5.18 -8.70 12.66
CA ASP A 58 6.31 -9.54 12.25
C ASP A 58 6.73 -9.27 10.81
N ASN A 59 8.04 -9.23 10.58
CA ASN A 59 8.61 -9.12 9.24
C ASN A 59 8.58 -10.49 8.54
N LEU A 60 7.51 -10.75 7.79
CA LEU A 60 7.28 -12.03 7.13
C LEU A 60 8.07 -12.15 5.81
N PRO A 61 8.61 -13.32 5.44
CA PRO A 61 9.19 -13.57 4.13
C PRO A 61 8.16 -13.43 3.00
N ALA A 62 8.55 -12.82 1.88
CA ALA A 62 7.65 -12.55 0.75
C ALA A 62 7.11 -13.82 0.05
N ASN A 63 7.78 -14.96 0.17
CA ASN A 63 7.30 -16.28 -0.29
C ASN A 63 6.32 -16.98 0.66
N GLU A 64 6.16 -16.47 1.87
CA GLU A 64 5.18 -16.97 2.84
C GLU A 64 3.89 -16.16 2.87
N VAL A 65 3.85 -15.00 2.19
CA VAL A 65 2.69 -14.11 2.15
C VAL A 65 1.99 -14.21 0.80
N TYR A 66 0.67 -14.40 0.83
CA TYR A 66 -0.14 -14.58 -0.38
C TYR A 66 -1.33 -13.63 -0.37
N ILE A 67 -1.76 -13.19 -1.55
CA ILE A 67 -2.88 -12.27 -1.76
C ILE A 67 -3.92 -12.97 -2.61
N THR A 68 -5.16 -13.03 -2.13
CA THR A 68 -6.26 -13.69 -2.83
C THR A 68 -6.98 -12.75 -3.79
N ASN A 69 -7.68 -13.31 -4.78
CA ASN A 69 -8.57 -12.58 -5.70
C ASN A 69 -7.83 -11.52 -6.53
N VAL A 70 -6.58 -11.79 -6.86
CA VAL A 70 -5.78 -10.94 -7.75
C VAL A 70 -6.18 -11.25 -9.19
N ALA A 71 -6.54 -10.23 -9.95
CA ALA A 71 -6.97 -10.35 -11.34
C ALA A 71 -5.77 -10.60 -12.26
N VAL A 72 -5.65 -11.81 -12.80
CA VAL A 72 -4.60 -12.17 -13.76
C VAL A 72 -5.03 -11.96 -15.20
N ASP A 73 -6.33 -12.11 -15.48
CA ASP A 73 -6.97 -11.66 -16.72
C ASP A 73 -8.34 -11.05 -16.42
N TYR A 74 -8.38 -9.72 -16.38
CA TYR A 74 -9.60 -8.95 -16.11
C TYR A 74 -10.68 -9.14 -17.19
N ARG A 75 -10.32 -9.40 -18.45
CA ARG A 75 -11.32 -9.52 -19.53
C ARG A 75 -12.04 -10.87 -19.51
N GLU A 76 -11.40 -11.86 -18.92
CA GLU A 76 -11.93 -13.21 -18.77
C GLU A 76 -12.34 -13.52 -17.32
N ASP A 77 -12.41 -12.51 -16.46
CA ASP A 77 -12.73 -12.62 -15.04
C ASP A 77 -11.86 -13.67 -14.30
N GLN A 78 -10.60 -13.83 -14.71
CA GLN A 78 -9.67 -14.79 -14.11
C GLN A 78 -8.98 -14.17 -12.90
N ILE A 79 -9.14 -14.84 -11.75
CA ILE A 79 -8.54 -14.45 -10.47
C ILE A 79 -7.72 -15.59 -9.87
N GLU A 80 -6.62 -15.24 -9.22
CA GLU A 80 -5.71 -16.19 -8.57
C GLU A 80 -5.33 -15.76 -7.15
N THR A 81 -4.67 -16.68 -6.45
CA THR A 81 -3.97 -16.38 -5.20
C THR A 81 -2.48 -16.37 -5.51
N VAL A 82 -1.85 -15.23 -5.33
CA VAL A 82 -0.46 -14.96 -5.76
C VAL A 82 0.41 -14.67 -4.55
N GLY A 83 1.68 -15.04 -4.62
CA GLY A 83 2.68 -14.67 -3.62
C GLY A 83 3.00 -13.17 -3.66
N TRP A 84 3.33 -12.58 -2.51
CA TRP A 84 3.76 -11.19 -2.42
C TRP A 84 4.95 -10.90 -3.34
N HIS A 85 5.95 -11.80 -3.33
CA HIS A 85 7.14 -11.71 -4.16
C HIS A 85 6.88 -11.71 -5.67
N GLU A 86 5.68 -12.11 -6.12
CA GLU A 86 5.33 -12.11 -7.54
C GLU A 86 4.95 -10.70 -8.05
N TYR A 87 4.62 -9.78 -7.12
CA TYR A 87 4.23 -8.40 -7.41
C TYR A 87 5.21 -7.35 -6.83
N ASP A 88 6.23 -7.81 -6.12
CA ASP A 88 7.28 -6.97 -5.54
C ASP A 88 8.56 -7.14 -6.37
N ASP A 89 8.67 -6.38 -7.47
CA ASP A 89 9.80 -6.44 -8.41
C ASP A 89 11.16 -6.10 -7.78
N GLU A 90 11.16 -5.51 -6.58
CA GLU A 90 12.37 -5.07 -5.87
C GLU A 90 12.85 -6.08 -4.82
N SER A 91 12.11 -7.18 -4.60
CA SER A 91 12.33 -8.09 -3.48
C SER A 91 12.57 -9.53 -3.92
N ASP A 92 13.57 -10.17 -3.33
CA ASP A 92 13.75 -11.60 -3.48
C ASP A 92 12.68 -12.37 -2.66
N GLN A 93 12.46 -13.64 -3.00
CA GLN A 93 11.45 -14.50 -2.36
C GLN A 93 11.60 -14.61 -0.83
N ASP A 94 12.84 -14.59 -0.34
CA ASP A 94 13.14 -14.72 1.09
C ASP A 94 13.23 -13.36 1.80
N ASP A 95 13.08 -12.25 1.07
CA ASP A 95 13.11 -10.93 1.68
C ASP A 95 11.87 -10.68 2.54
N GLY A 96 12.08 -9.99 3.64
CA GLY A 96 10.99 -9.57 4.51
C GLY A 96 10.14 -8.44 3.91
N ILE A 97 8.85 -8.40 4.23
CA ILE A 97 7.89 -7.39 3.73
C ILE A 97 7.73 -6.15 4.60
N ALA A 98 8.49 -6.00 5.70
CA ALA A 98 8.28 -4.93 6.66
C ALA A 98 8.39 -3.52 6.03
N GLY A 99 7.28 -2.79 6.04
CA GLY A 99 7.20 -1.44 5.47
C GLY A 99 7.16 -1.41 3.95
N LYS A 100 7.02 -2.57 3.29
CA LYS A 100 6.86 -2.68 1.85
C LYS A 100 5.38 -2.59 1.47
N SER A 101 5.15 -2.22 0.22
CA SER A 101 3.83 -2.20 -0.40
C SER A 101 3.86 -2.90 -1.75
N VAL A 102 2.72 -3.48 -2.12
CA VAL A 102 2.48 -4.04 -3.45
C VAL A 102 1.18 -3.48 -4.00
N GLN A 103 1.12 -3.37 -5.32
CA GLN A 103 -0.08 -2.98 -6.04
C GLN A 103 -0.57 -4.19 -6.83
N VAL A 104 -1.78 -4.65 -6.52
CA VAL A 104 -2.39 -5.79 -7.21
C VAL A 104 -3.66 -5.35 -7.94
N PRO A 105 -3.86 -5.77 -9.20
CA PRO A 105 -5.14 -5.61 -9.85
C PRO A 105 -6.16 -6.54 -9.20
N ILE A 106 -7.39 -6.06 -8.97
CA ILE A 106 -8.47 -6.84 -8.40
C ILE A 106 -9.69 -6.80 -9.34
N ALA A 107 -10.42 -7.92 -9.40
CA ALA A 107 -11.65 -8.01 -10.17
C ALA A 107 -12.85 -7.98 -9.21
N PHE A 108 -13.71 -6.97 -9.36
CA PHE A 108 -14.93 -6.74 -8.58
C PHE A 108 -14.68 -6.51 -7.06
N PRO A 109 -15.63 -5.88 -6.33
CA PRO A 109 -15.49 -5.66 -4.90
C PRO A 109 -15.78 -6.94 -4.09
N ASP A 110 -14.94 -7.95 -4.27
CA ASP A 110 -14.88 -9.13 -3.44
C ASP A 110 -13.94 -8.93 -2.24
N VAL A 111 -13.96 -9.89 -1.32
CA VAL A 111 -13.10 -9.89 -0.14
C VAL A 111 -11.67 -10.25 -0.56
N VAL A 112 -10.73 -9.31 -0.41
CA VAL A 112 -9.30 -9.60 -0.59
C VAL A 112 -8.69 -9.93 0.76
N LYS A 113 -7.96 -11.05 0.82
CA LYS A 113 -7.27 -11.53 2.01
C LYS A 113 -5.78 -11.59 1.77
N VAL A 114 -5.03 -11.27 2.83
CA VAL A 114 -3.61 -11.55 2.94
C VAL A 114 -3.47 -12.82 3.80
N LEU A 115 -2.91 -13.85 3.22
CA LEU A 115 -2.64 -15.13 3.86
C LEU A 115 -1.17 -15.22 4.24
N TRP A 116 -0.89 -15.87 5.36
CA TRP A 116 0.45 -16.31 5.73
C TRP A 116 0.48 -17.84 5.79
N ARG A 117 1.43 -18.42 5.06
CA ARG A 117 1.66 -19.87 5.01
C ARG A 117 3.05 -20.19 5.53
N HIS A 118 3.12 -21.00 6.58
CA HIS A 118 4.38 -21.39 7.21
C HIS A 118 4.27 -22.80 7.78
N ASN A 119 5.21 -23.69 7.43
CA ASN A 119 5.26 -25.07 7.92
C ASN A 119 3.90 -25.81 7.90
N ASP A 120 3.25 -25.84 6.72
CA ASP A 120 1.93 -26.45 6.48
C ASP A 120 0.72 -25.77 7.15
N ASP A 121 0.93 -24.72 7.95
CA ASP A 121 -0.15 -23.90 8.49
C ASP A 121 -0.48 -22.74 7.53
N GLU A 122 -1.78 -22.43 7.40
CA GLU A 122 -2.28 -21.25 6.67
C GLU A 122 -3.16 -20.41 7.61
N ARG A 123 -2.94 -19.09 7.62
CA ARG A 123 -3.75 -18.14 8.40
C ARG A 123 -4.08 -16.90 7.59
N VAL A 124 -5.28 -16.36 7.78
CA VAL A 124 -5.64 -15.02 7.29
C VAL A 124 -5.06 -13.99 8.26
N ILE A 125 -4.17 -13.13 7.77
CA ILE A 125 -3.47 -12.10 8.57
C ILE A 125 -3.85 -10.68 8.16
N GLY A 126 -4.57 -10.52 7.06
CA GLY A 126 -5.15 -9.26 6.62
C GLY A 126 -6.40 -9.51 5.79
N GLU A 127 -7.37 -8.62 5.85
CA GLU A 127 -8.59 -8.70 5.05
C GLU A 127 -9.13 -7.31 4.79
N THR A 128 -9.59 -7.07 3.57
CA THR A 128 -10.38 -5.90 3.21
C THR A 128 -11.62 -6.31 2.42
N ARG A 129 -12.69 -5.51 2.53
CA ARG A 129 -13.99 -5.76 1.89
C ARG A 129 -14.55 -4.47 1.31
N ALA A 130 -15.39 -4.64 0.29
CA ALA A 130 -16.35 -3.64 -0.17
C ALA A 130 -15.69 -2.30 -0.55
N PHE A 131 -14.99 -2.34 -1.68
CA PHE A 131 -14.58 -1.14 -2.40
C PHE A 131 -15.80 -0.56 -3.10
N ARG A 132 -16.39 0.52 -2.58
CA ARG A 132 -17.61 1.11 -3.12
C ARG A 132 -17.60 2.61 -3.07
#